data_AF-A0A965MVS5-F1
#
_entry.id   AF-A0A965MVS5-F1
#
_cell.length_a   1.000
_cell.length_b   1.000
_cell.length_c   1.000
_cell.angle_alpha   90.00
_cell.angle_beta   90.00
_cell.angle_gamma   90.00
#
_symmetry.space_group_name_H-M   'P 1'
#
loop_
_entity.id
_entity.type
_entity.pdbx_description
1 polymer ?
#
loop_
_entity_poly.entity_id
_entity_poly.type
_entity_poly.pdbx_seq_one_letter_code
_entity_poly.pdbx_strand_id
1 'polypeptide(L)'
;MADATLIDPRLGAHRRRAELGLVLLAGVITSAAYVLASLGKNASIPARIGPFLAFVVGLLVIAHVAVRAMARGADPLILPMAAFLHGIGYVMIARLSTHLAGLQATWSLIGVGAFVATLLVVDRVGDLRRWKYTCLALGIALLVMPMVPGLGFTSGGARIWVSVGPINFQPGEFAKILLAIFFAAYLDERRKLVVENTSGTSLGSALTLRDLMPILAAWGVSVIVMVGEKDLGSSLLFFTLFVALLWLATEKTGYLVIGLGLFAAGAVAAYNMFGHVRTRVTIWLDPWPLYTTKGYQPIQALFSMANGGITGTGL
;
A
#
# COMPACT_ATOMS: atom_id res chain seq x y z
N MET A 1 16.06 -10.19 -30.15
CA MET A 1 14.78 -10.30 -30.88
C MET A 1 14.38 -11.78 -30.84
N ALA A 2 13.74 -12.20 -29.75
CA ALA A 2 13.10 -13.51 -29.53
C ALA A 2 12.47 -13.47 -28.12
N ASP A 3 11.35 -14.16 -27.93
CA ASP A 3 10.52 -14.25 -26.71
C ASP A 3 9.59 -13.07 -26.39
N ALA A 4 8.85 -12.62 -27.41
CA ALA A 4 7.43 -12.35 -27.16
C ALA A 4 6.73 -13.71 -27.06
N THR A 5 6.63 -14.25 -25.85
CA THR A 5 5.75 -15.38 -25.56
C THR A 5 4.39 -15.07 -26.18
N LEU A 6 4.05 -15.80 -27.23
CA LEU A 6 2.74 -15.77 -27.85
C LEU A 6 1.75 -16.26 -26.78
N ILE A 7 1.24 -15.34 -25.96
CA ILE A 7 0.09 -15.63 -25.11
C ILE A 7 -0.98 -16.07 -26.08
N ASP A 8 -1.38 -17.34 -26.00
CA ASP A 8 -2.48 -17.87 -26.82
C ASP A 8 -3.64 -16.86 -26.75
N PRO A 9 -4.04 -16.27 -27.89
CA PRO A 9 -5.08 -15.24 -27.91
C PRO A 9 -6.38 -15.73 -27.26
N ARG A 10 -6.63 -17.06 -27.24
CA ARG A 10 -7.74 -17.67 -26.51
C ARG A 10 -7.54 -17.56 -25.00
N LEU A 11 -6.36 -17.88 -24.47
CA LEU A 11 -6.06 -17.75 -23.03
C LEU A 11 -6.17 -16.29 -22.57
N GLY A 12 -5.68 -15.34 -23.38
CA GLY A 12 -5.85 -13.91 -23.12
C GLY A 12 -7.33 -13.51 -23.04
N ALA A 13 -8.14 -13.93 -24.00
CA ALA A 13 -9.57 -13.65 -24.03
C ALA A 13 -10.33 -14.25 -22.83
N HIS A 14 -10.02 -15.49 -22.42
CA HIS A 14 -10.63 -16.13 -21.25
C HIS A 14 -10.27 -15.38 -19.95
N ARG A 15 -9.00 -14.97 -19.79
CA ARG A 15 -8.56 -14.17 -18.64
C ARG A 15 -9.32 -12.84 -18.55
N ARG A 16 -9.46 -12.12 -19.66
CA ARG A 16 -10.20 -10.84 -19.66
C ARG A 16 -11.69 -11.01 -19.38
N ARG A 17 -12.32 -12.10 -19.85
CA ARG A 17 -13.71 -12.43 -19.51
C ARG A 17 -13.88 -12.75 -18.02
N ALA A 18 -12.95 -13.52 -17.45
CA ALA A 18 -12.93 -13.79 -16.02
C ALA A 18 -12.76 -12.51 -15.20
N GLU A 19 -11.82 -11.63 -15.58
CA GLU A 19 -11.67 -10.32 -14.94
C GLU A 19 -12.97 -9.52 -14.99
N LEU A 20 -13.59 -9.39 -16.17
CA LEU A 20 -14.86 -8.67 -16.30
C LEU A 20 -15.93 -9.24 -15.38
N GLY A 21 -16.09 -10.57 -15.37
CA GLY A 21 -17.06 -11.24 -14.50
C GLY A 21 -16.80 -10.96 -13.02
N LEU A 22 -15.54 -10.99 -12.57
CA LEU A 22 -15.16 -10.72 -11.19
C LEU A 22 -15.27 -9.24 -10.82
N VAL A 23 -14.96 -8.31 -11.73
CA VAL A 23 -15.17 -6.87 -11.54
C VAL A 23 -16.67 -6.57 -11.40
N LEU A 24 -17.51 -7.18 -12.24
CA LEU A 24 -18.97 -7.06 -12.13
C LEU A 24 -19.48 -7.63 -10.81
N LEU A 25 -18.97 -8.81 -10.40
CA LEU A 25 -19.31 -9.39 -9.10
C LEU A 25 -18.92 -8.47 -7.93
N ALA A 26 -17.71 -7.89 -7.95
CA ALA A 26 -17.28 -6.91 -6.96
C ALA A 26 -18.20 -5.68 -6.93
N GLY A 27 -18.62 -5.20 -8.10
CA GLY A 27 -19.62 -4.14 -8.23
C GLY A 27 -20.97 -4.52 -7.60
N VAL A 28 -21.49 -5.71 -7.89
CA VAL A 28 -22.75 -6.23 -7.31
C VAL A 28 -22.64 -6.33 -5.78
N ILE A 29 -21.56 -6.90 -5.25
CA ILE A 29 -21.37 -7.03 -3.80
C ILE A 29 -21.30 -5.65 -3.14
N THR A 30 -20.55 -4.71 -3.73
CA THR A 30 -20.45 -3.33 -3.22
C THR A 30 -21.81 -2.63 -3.22
N SER A 31 -22.59 -2.84 -4.27
CA SER A 31 -23.95 -2.30 -4.42
C SER A 31 -24.88 -2.86 -3.34
N ALA A 32 -24.88 -4.18 -3.15
CA ALA A 32 -25.66 -4.84 -2.13
C ALA A 32 -25.25 -4.38 -0.72
N ALA A 33 -23.95 -4.27 -0.45
CA ALA A 33 -23.43 -3.77 0.81
C ALA A 33 -23.88 -2.33 1.10
N TYR A 34 -23.88 -1.46 0.08
CA TYR A 34 -24.40 -0.09 0.22
C TYR A 34 -25.89 -0.04 0.54
N VAL A 35 -26.70 -0.86 -0.15
CA VAL A 35 -28.14 -0.99 0.14
C VAL A 35 -28.36 -1.44 1.58
N LEU A 36 -27.69 -2.53 2.00
CA LEU A 36 -27.80 -3.07 3.35
C LEU A 36 -27.40 -2.03 4.40
N ALA A 37 -26.27 -1.34 4.19
CA ALA A 37 -25.80 -0.29 5.08
C ALA A 37 -26.80 0.87 5.20
N SER A 38 -27.50 1.22 4.12
CA SER A 38 -28.53 2.26 4.16
C SER A 38 -29.81 1.79 4.84
N LEU A 39 -30.28 0.59 4.52
CA LEU A 39 -31.50 0.03 5.12
C LEU A 39 -31.35 -0.10 6.63
N GLY A 40 -30.18 -0.51 7.11
CA GLY A 40 -29.88 -0.56 8.55
C GLY A 40 -29.91 0.82 9.23
N LYS A 41 -29.63 1.91 8.50
CA LYS A 41 -29.61 3.28 9.05
C LYS A 41 -30.96 3.99 8.99
N ASN A 42 -31.65 3.89 7.85
CA ASN A 42 -32.80 4.74 7.53
C ASN A 42 -34.07 3.95 7.15
N ALA A 43 -34.05 2.61 7.22
CA ALA A 43 -35.14 1.72 6.77
C ALA A 43 -35.67 2.04 5.35
N SER A 44 -34.84 2.66 4.51
CA SER A 44 -35.20 3.16 3.18
C SER A 44 -34.03 3.09 2.23
N ILE A 45 -34.34 2.95 0.94
CA ILE A 45 -33.35 2.95 -0.14
C ILE A 45 -32.93 4.41 -0.40
N PRO A 46 -31.62 4.73 -0.44
CA PRO A 46 -31.17 6.08 -0.72
C PRO A 46 -31.63 6.58 -2.09
N ALA A 47 -32.14 7.80 -2.16
CA ALA A 47 -32.36 8.48 -3.44
C ALA A 47 -31.06 8.62 -4.27
N ARG A 48 -29.89 8.61 -3.60
CA ARG A 48 -28.57 8.72 -4.24
C ARG A 48 -27.97 7.38 -4.69
N ILE A 49 -28.71 6.28 -4.55
CA ILE A 49 -28.18 4.96 -4.92
C ILE A 49 -27.82 4.88 -6.41
N GLY A 50 -28.66 5.43 -7.30
CA GLY A 50 -28.40 5.44 -8.74
C GLY A 50 -27.08 6.14 -9.11
N PRO A 51 -26.87 7.40 -8.71
CA PRO A 51 -25.60 8.10 -8.91
C PRO A 51 -24.39 7.38 -8.30
N PHE A 52 -24.53 6.78 -7.11
CA PHE A 52 -23.47 6.01 -6.48
C PHE A 52 -23.09 4.77 -7.30
N LEU A 53 -24.08 3.98 -7.72
CA LEU A 53 -23.88 2.80 -8.55
C LEU A 53 -23.25 3.15 -9.89
N ALA A 54 -23.76 4.21 -10.54
CA ALA A 54 -23.20 4.71 -11.79
C ALA A 54 -21.72 5.13 -11.63
N PHE A 55 -21.37 5.77 -10.51
CA PHE A 55 -19.99 6.14 -10.21
C PHE A 55 -19.09 4.93 -10.00
N VAL A 56 -19.47 3.99 -9.14
CA VAL A 56 -18.67 2.78 -8.85
C VAL A 56 -18.51 1.94 -10.12
N VAL A 57 -19.60 1.63 -10.81
CA VAL A 57 -19.56 0.87 -12.06
C VAL A 57 -18.75 1.61 -13.12
N GLY A 58 -18.91 2.93 -13.23
CA GLY A 58 -18.14 3.75 -14.16
C GLY A 58 -16.63 3.65 -13.93
N LEU A 59 -16.17 3.79 -12.68
CA LEU A 59 -14.75 3.62 -12.34
C LEU A 59 -14.23 2.22 -12.65
N LEU A 60 -15.01 1.19 -12.32
CA LEU A 60 -14.65 -0.20 -12.58
C LEU A 60 -14.55 -0.51 -14.07
N VAL A 61 -15.48 0.02 -14.87
CA VAL A 61 -15.47 -0.10 -16.33
C VAL A 61 -14.26 0.62 -16.91
N ILE A 62 -13.95 1.85 -16.48
CA ILE A 62 -12.77 2.59 -16.94
C ILE A 62 -11.49 1.80 -16.65
N ALA A 63 -11.33 1.31 -15.42
CA ALA A 63 -10.15 0.53 -15.03
C ALA A 63 -10.03 -0.78 -15.83
N HIS A 64 -11.14 -1.51 -16.01
CA HIS A 64 -11.15 -2.74 -16.81
C HIS A 64 -10.82 -2.48 -18.28
N VAL A 65 -11.40 -1.45 -18.88
CA VAL A 65 -11.13 -1.07 -20.28
C VAL A 65 -9.66 -0.68 -20.45
N ALA A 66 -9.09 0.08 -19.51
CA ALA A 66 -7.67 0.44 -19.54
C ALA A 66 -6.77 -0.79 -19.48
N VAL A 67 -7.00 -1.74 -18.56
CA VAL A 67 -6.25 -3.00 -18.50
C VAL A 67 -6.41 -3.80 -19.79
N ARG A 68 -7.63 -3.88 -20.33
CA ARG A 68 -7.89 -4.61 -21.57
C ARG A 68 -7.19 -4.01 -22.79
N ALA A 69 -7.10 -2.69 -22.86
CA ALA A 69 -6.45 -1.99 -23.95
C ALA A 69 -4.92 -2.09 -23.87
N MET A 70 -4.36 -1.93 -22.66
CA MET A 70 -2.94 -1.62 -22.46
C MET A 70 -2.15 -2.75 -21.80
N ALA A 71 -2.78 -3.55 -20.95
CA ALA A 71 -2.14 -4.58 -20.15
C ALA A 71 -2.76 -5.96 -20.41
N ARG A 72 -2.79 -6.37 -21.69
CA ARG A 72 -3.47 -7.61 -22.15
C ARG A 72 -2.99 -8.88 -21.44
N GLY A 73 -1.71 -8.92 -21.05
CA GLY A 73 -1.08 -10.03 -20.35
C GLY A 73 -1.23 -10.00 -18.82
N ALA A 74 -1.88 -8.97 -18.25
CA ALA A 74 -2.04 -8.84 -16.81
C ALA A 74 -2.79 -10.02 -16.18
N ASP A 75 -2.54 -10.24 -14.89
CA ASP A 75 -3.31 -11.17 -14.07
C ASP A 75 -4.77 -10.68 -13.98
N PRO A 76 -5.78 -11.54 -14.27
CA PRO A 76 -7.18 -11.15 -14.21
C PRO A 76 -7.76 -10.96 -12.80
N LEU A 77 -7.01 -11.27 -11.74
CA LEU A 77 -7.51 -11.25 -10.36
C LEU A 77 -7.19 -9.96 -9.60
N ILE A 78 -6.09 -9.27 -9.95
CA ILE A 78 -5.60 -8.10 -9.18
C ILE A 78 -6.61 -6.95 -9.22
N LEU A 79 -7.11 -6.58 -10.40
CA LEU A 79 -8.08 -5.50 -10.53
C LEU A 79 -9.39 -5.80 -9.78
N PRO A 80 -10.03 -6.99 -9.95
CA PRO A 80 -11.22 -7.33 -9.17
C PRO A 80 -11.00 -7.32 -7.65
N MET A 81 -9.85 -7.80 -7.17
CA MET A 81 -9.54 -7.78 -5.74
C MET A 81 -9.41 -6.35 -5.21
N ALA A 82 -8.70 -5.49 -5.95
CA ALA A 82 -8.58 -4.07 -5.60
C ALA A 82 -9.95 -3.37 -5.63
N ALA A 83 -10.76 -3.65 -6.67
CA ALA A 83 -12.13 -3.17 -6.81
C ALA A 83 -13.02 -3.57 -5.64
N PHE A 84 -12.94 -4.83 -5.21
CA PHE A 84 -13.72 -5.38 -4.10
C PHE A 84 -13.35 -4.71 -2.77
N LEU A 85 -12.05 -4.65 -2.45
CA LEU A 85 -11.57 -4.01 -1.22
C LEU A 85 -11.91 -2.51 -1.20
N HIS A 86 -11.74 -1.84 -2.34
CA HIS A 86 -12.11 -0.44 -2.51
C HIS A 86 -13.61 -0.23 -2.29
N GLY A 87 -14.45 -1.07 -2.91
CA GLY A 87 -15.90 -1.01 -2.79
C GLY A 87 -16.37 -1.15 -1.35
N ILE A 88 -15.88 -2.16 -0.62
CA ILE A 88 -16.16 -2.31 0.82
C ILE A 88 -15.73 -1.07 1.60
N GLY A 89 -14.50 -0.60 1.39
CA GLY A 89 -13.98 0.59 2.06
C GLY A 89 -14.83 1.84 1.80
N TYR A 90 -15.26 2.04 0.55
CA TYR A 90 -16.14 3.14 0.18
C TYR A 90 -17.49 3.05 0.91
N VAL A 91 -18.12 1.87 0.93
CA VAL A 91 -19.40 1.65 1.62
C VAL A 91 -19.29 1.97 3.10
N MET A 92 -18.20 1.55 3.74
CA MET A 92 -17.93 1.88 5.15
C MET A 92 -17.81 3.39 5.39
N ILE A 93 -17.13 4.11 4.50
CA ILE A 93 -17.03 5.59 4.60
C ILE A 93 -18.39 6.23 4.35
N ALA A 94 -19.14 5.78 3.34
CA ALA A 94 -20.44 6.32 2.98
C ALA A 94 -21.48 6.14 4.08
N ARG A 95 -21.35 5.06 4.86
CA ARG A 95 -22.14 4.81 6.06
C ARG A 95 -21.87 5.83 7.17
N LEU A 96 -20.60 6.24 7.34
CA LEU A 96 -20.16 7.19 8.36
C LEU A 96 -20.52 8.64 8.02
N SER A 97 -20.21 9.09 6.80
CA SER A 97 -20.45 10.48 6.39
C SER A 97 -20.59 10.60 4.87
N THR A 98 -21.67 11.25 4.44
CA THR A 98 -21.91 11.58 3.04
C THR A 98 -20.87 12.54 2.47
N HIS A 99 -20.35 13.46 3.29
CA HIS A 99 -19.28 14.37 2.91
C HIS A 99 -17.96 13.61 2.68
N LEU A 100 -17.58 12.72 3.62
CA LEU A 100 -16.37 11.90 3.46
C LEU A 100 -16.48 10.95 2.26
N ALA A 101 -17.68 10.44 1.97
CA ALA A 101 -17.94 9.64 0.77
C ALA A 101 -17.69 10.43 -0.52
N GLY A 102 -18.13 11.70 -0.58
CA GLY A 102 -17.88 12.58 -1.72
C GLY A 102 -16.38 12.86 -1.94
N LEU A 103 -15.64 13.08 -0.85
CA LEU A 103 -14.19 13.21 -0.91
C LEU A 103 -13.54 11.89 -1.36
N GLN A 104 -13.99 10.76 -0.83
CA GLN A 104 -13.50 9.44 -1.22
C GLN A 104 -13.76 9.17 -2.71
N ALA A 105 -14.92 9.54 -3.24
CA ALA A 105 -15.22 9.42 -4.67
C ALA A 105 -14.21 10.23 -5.50
N THR A 106 -13.93 11.46 -5.09
CA THR A 106 -12.93 12.30 -5.78
C THR A 106 -11.54 11.64 -5.77
N TRP A 107 -11.09 11.12 -4.63
CA TRP A 107 -9.82 10.39 -4.54
C TRP A 107 -9.82 9.08 -5.30
N SER A 108 -10.96 8.41 -5.42
CA SER A 108 -11.11 7.18 -6.22
C SER A 108 -10.92 7.47 -7.70
N LEU A 109 -11.50 8.58 -8.18
CA LEU A 109 -11.31 9.05 -9.55
C LEU A 109 -9.84 9.41 -9.82
N ILE A 110 -9.20 10.15 -8.91
CA ILE A 110 -7.77 10.49 -9.01
C ILE A 110 -6.92 9.21 -9.01
N GLY A 111 -7.24 8.24 -8.14
CA GLY A 111 -6.53 6.97 -8.04
C GLY A 111 -6.64 6.13 -9.31
N VAL A 112 -7.84 6.02 -9.89
CA VAL A 112 -8.03 5.34 -11.20
C VAL A 112 -7.31 6.11 -12.30
N GLY A 113 -7.33 7.44 -12.30
CA GLY A 113 -6.55 8.26 -13.23
C GLY A 113 -5.04 7.99 -13.14
N ALA A 114 -4.50 7.95 -11.92
CA ALA A 114 -3.09 7.63 -11.66
C ALA A 114 -2.74 6.19 -12.06
N PHE A 115 -3.65 5.24 -11.85
CA PHE A 115 -3.51 3.87 -12.31
C PHE A 115 -3.43 3.80 -13.84
N VAL A 116 -4.34 4.45 -14.55
CA VAL A 116 -4.34 4.51 -16.03
C VAL A 116 -3.07 5.21 -16.54
N ALA A 117 -2.67 6.32 -15.91
CA ALA A 117 -1.42 7.01 -16.24
C ALA A 117 -0.19 6.11 -16.04
N THR A 118 -0.19 5.28 -15.00
CA THR A 118 0.89 4.30 -14.77
C THR A 118 0.95 3.28 -15.91
N LEU A 119 -0.20 2.76 -16.36
CA LEU A 119 -0.26 1.85 -17.52
C LEU A 119 0.20 2.52 -18.83
N LEU A 120 0.00 3.84 -18.97
CA LEU A 120 0.45 4.63 -20.13
C LEU A 120 1.96 4.85 -20.13
N VAL A 121 2.52 5.19 -18.98
CA VAL A 121 3.94 5.59 -18.87
C VAL A 121 4.85 4.38 -18.69
N VAL A 122 4.39 3.33 -18.01
CA VAL A 122 5.18 2.15 -17.67
C VAL A 122 4.74 0.95 -18.50
N ASP A 123 5.21 0.89 -19.74
CA ASP A 123 4.92 -0.23 -20.64
C ASP A 123 5.68 -1.51 -20.21
N ARG A 124 6.96 -1.36 -19.86
CA ARG A 124 7.79 -2.48 -19.37
C ARG A 124 8.36 -2.17 -18.00
N VAL A 125 8.00 -3.00 -17.02
CA VAL A 125 8.49 -2.90 -15.63
C VAL A 125 10.03 -2.91 -15.58
N GLY A 126 10.69 -3.62 -16.50
CA GLY A 126 12.15 -3.65 -16.61
C GLY A 126 12.80 -2.30 -16.92
N ASP A 127 12.09 -1.38 -17.58
CA ASP A 127 12.64 -0.06 -17.95
C ASP A 127 12.85 0.83 -16.70
N LEU A 128 12.12 0.58 -15.61
CA LEU A 128 12.31 1.25 -14.32
C LEU A 128 13.71 1.02 -13.73
N ARG A 129 14.39 -0.07 -14.09
CA ARG A 129 15.76 -0.37 -13.61
C ARG A 129 16.76 0.71 -13.98
N ARG A 130 16.57 1.37 -15.13
CA ARG A 130 17.44 2.44 -15.63
C ARG A 130 17.34 3.70 -14.76
N TRP A 131 16.21 3.88 -14.10
CA TRP A 131 15.89 5.05 -13.28
C TRP A 131 16.12 4.82 -11.79
N LYS A 132 16.78 3.71 -11.38
CA LYS A 132 16.93 3.32 -9.97
C LYS A 132 17.45 4.46 -9.08
N TYR A 133 18.49 5.19 -9.52
CA TYR A 133 19.07 6.28 -8.73
C TYR A 133 18.20 7.55 -8.77
N THR A 134 17.44 7.76 -9.84
CA THR A 134 16.42 8.83 -9.89
C THR A 134 15.29 8.52 -8.90
N CYS A 135 14.82 7.27 -8.84
CA CYS A 135 13.84 6.83 -7.86
C CYS A 135 14.38 6.96 -6.42
N LEU A 136 15.65 6.61 -6.18
CA LEU A 136 16.29 6.84 -4.88
C LEU A 136 16.29 8.32 -4.52
N ALA A 137 16.80 9.19 -5.41
CA ALA A 137 16.91 10.62 -5.14
C ALA A 137 15.54 11.27 -4.89
N LEU A 138 14.55 10.98 -5.74
CA LEU A 138 13.18 11.47 -5.58
C LEU A 138 12.51 10.87 -4.33
N GLY A 139 12.74 9.60 -4.03
CA GLY A 139 12.23 8.94 -2.83
C GLY A 139 12.73 9.61 -1.55
N ILE A 140 14.05 9.82 -1.43
CA ILE A 140 14.64 10.53 -0.30
C ILE A 140 14.17 11.99 -0.24
N ALA A 141 14.09 12.68 -1.37
CA ALA A 141 13.59 14.05 -1.42
C ALA A 141 12.14 14.14 -0.91
N LEU A 142 11.27 13.21 -1.31
CA LEU A 142 9.90 13.13 -0.83
C LEU A 142 9.83 12.79 0.66
N LEU A 143 10.68 11.88 1.16
CA LEU A 143 10.75 11.60 2.61
C LEU A 143 11.19 12.82 3.42
N VAL A 144 12.10 13.64 2.92
CA VAL A 144 12.57 14.83 3.66
C VAL A 144 11.61 16.01 3.52
N MET A 145 10.72 15.98 2.51
CA MET A 145 9.82 17.09 2.18
C MET A 145 8.99 17.61 3.37
N PRO A 146 8.36 16.78 4.23
CA PRO A 146 7.60 17.27 5.38
C PRO A 146 8.46 17.98 6.45
N MET A 147 9.77 17.69 6.49
CA MET A 147 10.70 18.34 7.42
C MET A 147 11.09 19.76 6.97
N VAL A 148 10.90 20.09 5.70
CA VAL A 148 11.23 21.42 5.15
C VAL A 148 10.35 22.49 5.81
N PRO A 149 10.95 23.55 6.41
CA PRO A 149 10.20 24.65 7.00
C PRO A 149 9.22 25.28 6.00
N GLY A 150 7.97 25.49 6.43
CA GLY A 150 6.92 26.10 5.60
C GLY A 150 6.12 25.14 4.72
N LEU A 151 6.56 23.89 4.50
CA LEU A 151 5.82 22.91 3.69
C LEU A 151 5.03 21.90 4.52
N GLY A 152 5.68 21.28 5.50
CA GLY A 152 5.07 20.21 6.29
C GLY A 152 4.44 20.67 7.59
N PHE A 153 3.36 20.00 8.00
CA PHE A 153 2.63 20.26 9.24
C PHE A 153 2.52 19.03 10.13
N THR A 154 2.35 19.26 11.44
CA THR A 154 2.21 18.19 12.43
C THR A 154 0.73 17.83 12.63
N SER A 155 0.40 16.57 12.45
CA SER A 155 -0.94 16.01 12.73
C SER A 155 -0.81 14.76 13.57
N GLY A 156 -1.60 14.65 14.64
CA GLY A 156 -1.55 13.48 15.53
C GLY A 156 -0.18 13.25 16.21
N GLY A 157 0.66 14.28 16.29
CA GLY A 157 2.01 14.20 16.87
C GLY A 157 3.12 13.79 15.90
N ALA A 158 2.80 13.51 14.63
CA ALA A 158 3.76 13.20 13.57
C ALA A 158 3.78 14.30 12.50
N ARG A 159 4.95 14.57 11.92
CA ARG A 159 5.15 15.60 10.90
C ARG A 159 5.40 14.95 9.54
N ILE A 160 4.35 14.36 8.96
CA ILE A 160 4.40 13.57 7.72
C ILE A 160 3.57 14.14 6.57
N TRP A 161 2.78 15.17 6.85
CA TRP A 161 1.85 15.74 5.89
C TRP A 161 2.41 17.02 5.27
N VAL A 162 2.12 17.21 3.98
CA VAL A 162 2.38 18.43 3.25
C VAL A 162 1.07 18.98 2.68
N SER A 163 0.91 20.29 2.76
CA SER A 163 -0.24 21.01 2.20
C SER A 163 0.18 21.79 0.95
N VAL A 164 -0.50 21.56 -0.16
CA VAL A 164 -0.38 22.36 -1.38
C VAL A 164 -1.77 22.92 -1.71
N GLY A 165 -2.01 24.16 -1.30
CA GLY A 165 -3.34 24.78 -1.38
C GLY A 165 -4.37 23.96 -0.59
N PRO A 166 -5.49 23.52 -1.20
CA PRO A 166 -6.52 22.74 -0.51
C PRO A 166 -6.18 21.24 -0.39
N ILE A 167 -5.07 20.78 -0.98
CA ILE A 167 -4.72 19.35 -1.04
C ILE A 167 -3.71 19.03 0.05
N ASN A 168 -4.05 18.06 0.90
CA ASN A 168 -3.15 17.46 1.86
C ASN A 168 -2.78 16.06 1.39
N PHE A 169 -1.49 15.74 1.32
CA PHE A 169 -1.02 14.41 1.00
C PHE A 169 0.20 14.05 1.84
N GLN A 170 0.53 12.76 1.86
CA GLN A 170 1.72 12.24 2.53
C GLN A 170 2.79 11.91 1.47
N PRO A 171 3.84 12.72 1.32
CA PRO A 171 4.95 12.43 0.41
C PRO A 171 5.59 11.05 0.65
N GLY A 172 5.62 10.61 1.92
CA GLY A 172 6.19 9.33 2.32
C GLY A 172 5.53 8.11 1.66
N GLU A 173 4.25 8.20 1.27
CA GLU A 173 3.58 7.11 0.54
C GLU A 173 4.18 6.89 -0.85
N PHE A 174 4.40 7.98 -1.59
CA PHE A 174 5.06 7.94 -2.90
C PHE A 174 6.54 7.56 -2.76
N ALA A 175 7.20 8.05 -1.72
CA ALA A 175 8.58 7.74 -1.45
C ALA A 175 8.82 6.23 -1.24
N LYS A 176 7.92 5.55 -0.50
CA LYS A 176 7.98 4.09 -0.30
C LYS A 176 7.97 3.34 -1.63
N ILE A 177 7.13 3.75 -2.59
CA ILE A 177 7.06 3.12 -3.93
C ILE A 177 8.39 3.33 -4.69
N LEU A 178 8.90 4.56 -4.73
CA LEU A 178 10.15 4.87 -5.43
C LEU A 178 11.36 4.13 -4.83
N LEU A 179 11.44 4.08 -3.51
CA LEU A 179 12.50 3.37 -2.81
C LEU A 179 12.38 1.85 -2.98
N ALA A 180 11.16 1.31 -3.03
CA ALA A 180 10.94 -0.11 -3.37
C ALA A 180 11.48 -0.43 -4.77
N ILE A 181 11.24 0.44 -5.75
CA ILE A 181 11.78 0.31 -7.11
C ILE A 181 13.31 0.35 -7.08
N PHE A 182 13.90 1.30 -6.35
CA PHE A 182 15.36 1.37 -6.19
C PHE A 182 15.93 0.08 -5.57
N PHE A 183 15.36 -0.39 -4.45
CA PHE A 183 15.81 -1.61 -3.79
C PHE A 183 15.72 -2.83 -4.70
N ALA A 184 14.58 -3.03 -5.36
CA ALA A 184 14.38 -4.14 -6.27
C ALA A 184 15.36 -4.09 -7.46
N ALA A 185 15.53 -2.91 -8.09
CA ALA A 185 16.44 -2.74 -9.22
C ALA A 185 17.92 -2.90 -8.84
N TYR A 186 18.33 -2.36 -7.69
CA TYR A 186 19.70 -2.46 -7.19
C TYR A 186 20.05 -3.91 -6.82
N LEU A 187 19.13 -4.62 -6.14
CA LEU A 187 19.34 -6.02 -5.77
C LEU A 187 19.36 -6.94 -7.00
N ASP A 188 18.49 -6.73 -8.00
CA ASP A 188 18.49 -7.53 -9.25
C ASP A 188 19.82 -7.43 -10.01
N GLU A 189 20.41 -6.23 -10.09
CA GLU A 189 21.69 -6.01 -10.75
C GLU A 189 22.83 -6.71 -10.01
N ARG A 190 22.86 -6.63 -8.68
CA ARG A 190 23.91 -7.25 -7.87
C ARG A 190 23.75 -8.76 -7.73
N ARG A 191 22.53 -9.31 -7.82
CA ARG A 191 22.29 -10.77 -7.89
C ARG A 191 22.96 -11.40 -9.10
N LYS A 192 23.01 -10.71 -10.25
CA LYS A 192 23.65 -11.24 -11.47
C LYS A 192 25.16 -11.39 -11.30
N LEU A 193 25.80 -10.45 -10.61
CA LEU A 193 27.24 -10.51 -10.28
C LEU A 193 27.58 -11.71 -9.37
N VAL A 194 26.65 -12.11 -8.52
CA VAL A 194 26.78 -13.28 -7.63
C VAL A 194 26.69 -14.59 -8.42
N VAL A 195 25.78 -14.67 -9.39
CA VAL A 195 25.56 -15.87 -10.22
C VAL A 195 26.68 -16.06 -11.25
N GLU A 196 27.16 -15.00 -11.90
CA GLU A 196 28.26 -15.09 -12.88
C GLU A 196 29.61 -15.47 -12.26
N ASN A 197 29.86 -15.11 -11.00
CA ASN A 197 31.08 -15.50 -10.28
C ASN A 197 31.05 -16.92 -9.67
N THR A 198 29.95 -17.67 -9.84
CA THR A 198 29.79 -19.03 -9.30
C THR A 198 30.13 -20.09 -10.35
N SER A 199 31.24 -19.94 -11.07
CA SER A 199 31.77 -20.97 -11.99
C SER A 199 33.02 -21.70 -11.44
N GLY A 200 33.28 -21.60 -10.14
CA GLY A 200 34.42 -22.28 -9.52
C GLY A 200 34.31 -22.35 -8.01
N THR A 201 33.97 -23.55 -7.51
CA THR A 201 34.22 -24.07 -6.16
C THR A 201 33.63 -23.33 -4.94
N SER A 202 32.83 -24.11 -4.19
CA SER A 202 32.62 -24.07 -2.74
C SER A 202 32.00 -22.82 -2.10
N LEU A 203 30.80 -23.00 -1.57
CA LEU A 203 30.21 -22.24 -0.45
C LEU A 203 30.27 -20.70 -0.57
N GLY A 204 29.32 -20.17 -1.35
CA GLY A 204 28.64 -18.93 -0.99
C GLY A 204 29.27 -17.64 -1.49
N SER A 205 29.08 -17.36 -2.78
CA SER A 205 29.06 -16.01 -3.33
C SER A 205 27.94 -15.20 -2.63
N ALA A 206 28.25 -14.65 -1.46
CA ALA A 206 27.39 -13.68 -0.78
C ALA A 206 27.63 -12.30 -1.40
N LEU A 207 26.58 -11.48 -1.49
CA LEU A 207 26.78 -10.03 -1.63
C LEU A 207 27.77 -9.60 -0.55
N THR A 208 28.91 -9.04 -0.96
CA THR A 208 29.87 -8.56 0.04
C THR A 208 29.25 -7.40 0.80
N LEU A 209 29.71 -7.15 2.03
CA LEU A 209 29.22 -6.02 2.81
C LEU A 209 29.34 -4.71 2.02
N ARG A 210 30.38 -4.59 1.19
CA ARG A 210 30.62 -3.45 0.29
C ARG A 210 29.52 -3.28 -0.76
N ASP A 211 29.01 -4.36 -1.34
CA ASP A 211 27.92 -4.32 -2.31
C ASP A 211 26.59 -3.90 -1.67
N LEU A 212 26.41 -4.23 -0.39
CA LEU A 212 25.26 -3.85 0.41
C LEU A 212 25.33 -2.42 0.97
N MET A 213 26.51 -1.78 0.99
CA MET A 213 26.66 -0.44 1.57
C MET A 213 25.69 0.59 0.98
N PRO A 214 25.52 0.73 -0.36
CA PRO A 214 24.62 1.74 -0.90
C PRO A 214 23.14 1.50 -0.54
N ILE A 215 22.72 0.23 -0.51
CA ILE A 215 21.33 -0.10 -0.19
C ILE A 215 21.06 0.02 1.31
N LEU A 216 22.01 -0.37 2.16
CA LEU A 216 21.94 -0.18 3.61
C LEU A 216 21.96 1.31 3.97
N ALA A 217 22.75 2.13 3.28
CA ALA A 217 22.76 3.57 3.49
C ALA A 217 21.42 4.20 3.10
N ALA A 218 20.89 3.88 1.92
CA ALA A 218 19.57 4.37 1.48
C ALA A 218 18.46 3.96 2.44
N TRP A 219 18.44 2.69 2.86
CA TRP A 219 17.49 2.19 3.85
C TRP A 219 17.66 2.89 5.21
N GLY A 220 18.88 2.98 5.73
CA GLY A 220 19.17 3.60 7.02
C GLY A 220 18.78 5.07 7.07
N VAL A 221 19.12 5.85 6.04
CA VAL A 221 18.68 7.25 5.91
C VAL A 221 17.16 7.34 5.91
N SER A 222 16.49 6.50 5.12
CA SER A 222 15.02 6.50 5.04
C SER A 222 14.37 6.23 6.41
N VAL A 223 14.86 5.23 7.16
CA VAL A 223 14.37 4.91 8.50
C VAL A 223 14.64 6.05 9.48
N ILE A 224 15.83 6.65 9.46
CA ILE A 224 16.18 7.78 10.33
C ILE A 224 15.24 8.96 10.09
N VAL A 225 14.96 9.30 8.82
CA VAL A 225 14.02 10.37 8.47
C VAL A 225 12.62 10.06 9.00
N MET A 226 12.08 8.86 8.72
CA MET A 226 10.74 8.47 9.19
C MET A 226 10.61 8.47 10.72
N VAL A 227 11.65 8.02 11.44
CA VAL A 227 11.68 8.07 12.92
C VAL A 227 11.72 9.53 13.40
N GLY A 228 12.47 10.41 12.71
CA GLY A 228 12.49 11.85 12.97
C GLY A 228 11.13 12.53 12.76
N GLU A 229 10.36 12.07 11.77
CA GLU A 229 8.99 12.50 11.52
C GLU A 229 7.97 11.93 12.53
N LYS A 230 8.41 11.02 13.40
CA LYS A 230 7.61 10.23 14.35
C LYS A 230 6.62 9.28 13.67
N ASP A 231 6.94 8.82 12.46
CA ASP A 231 6.15 7.83 11.72
C ASP A 231 6.71 6.42 11.88
N LEU A 232 6.55 5.90 13.10
CA LEU A 232 7.04 4.57 13.45
C LEU A 232 6.31 3.45 12.71
N GLY A 233 5.06 3.67 12.31
CA GLY A 233 4.27 2.70 11.55
C GLY A 233 4.84 2.51 10.15
N SER A 234 5.04 3.60 9.41
CA SER A 234 5.63 3.53 8.07
C SER A 234 7.08 3.04 8.11
N SER A 235 7.88 3.46 9.10
CA SER A 235 9.26 2.97 9.23
C SER A 235 9.31 1.46 9.41
N LEU A 236 8.36 0.89 10.15
CA LEU A 236 8.26 -0.54 10.37
C LEU A 236 7.90 -1.29 9.09
N LEU A 237 6.88 -0.81 8.36
CA LEU A 237 6.48 -1.40 7.08
C LEU A 237 7.61 -1.34 6.06
N PHE A 238 8.32 -0.21 6.00
CA PHE A 238 9.44 -0.03 5.10
C PHE A 238 10.65 -0.90 5.48
N PHE A 239 10.90 -1.07 6.77
CA PHE A 239 11.89 -2.03 7.28
C PHE A 239 11.57 -3.47 6.85
N THR A 240 10.33 -3.91 7.08
CA THR A 240 9.88 -5.25 6.68
C THR A 240 10.00 -5.45 5.17
N LEU A 241 9.61 -4.45 4.38
CA LEU A 241 9.79 -4.47 2.92
C LEU A 241 11.26 -4.66 2.53
N PHE A 242 12.17 -3.89 3.14
CA PHE A 242 13.60 -3.98 2.84
C PHE A 242 14.16 -5.37 3.18
N VAL A 243 13.88 -5.89 4.39
CA VAL A 243 14.33 -7.22 4.81
C VAL A 243 13.76 -8.32 3.91
N ALA A 244 12.48 -8.22 3.54
CA ALA A 244 11.83 -9.17 2.64
C ALA A 244 12.47 -9.16 1.24
N LEU A 245 12.74 -7.98 0.67
CA LEU A 245 13.42 -7.86 -0.62
C LEU A 245 14.85 -8.38 -0.58
N LEU A 246 15.59 -8.09 0.51
CA LEU A 246 16.94 -8.57 0.69
C LEU A 246 16.97 -10.11 0.79
N TRP A 247 16.05 -10.69 1.55
CA TRP A 247 15.88 -12.14 1.62
C TRP A 247 15.50 -12.73 0.27
N LEU A 248 14.53 -12.15 -0.44
CA LEU A 248 14.10 -12.65 -1.75
C LEU A 248 15.21 -12.59 -2.80
N ALA A 249 16.03 -11.54 -2.79
CA ALA A 249 17.12 -11.38 -3.75
C ALA A 249 18.33 -12.27 -3.46
N THR A 250 18.59 -12.55 -2.18
CA THR A 250 19.76 -13.33 -1.74
C THR A 250 19.46 -14.81 -1.50
N GLU A 251 18.18 -15.15 -1.27
CA GLU A 251 17.69 -16.47 -0.84
C GLU A 251 18.31 -16.94 0.49
N LYS A 252 18.88 -16.03 1.29
CA LYS A 252 19.56 -16.34 2.56
C LYS A 252 18.68 -16.03 3.77
N THR A 253 18.23 -17.07 4.46
CA THR A 253 17.41 -16.96 5.68
C THR A 253 18.10 -16.20 6.82
N GLY A 254 19.44 -16.12 6.84
CA GLY A 254 20.19 -15.34 7.81
C GLY A 254 19.78 -13.85 7.86
N TYR A 255 19.43 -13.25 6.71
CA TYR A 255 18.95 -11.87 6.69
C TYR A 255 17.58 -11.70 7.36
N LEU A 256 16.71 -12.73 7.32
CA LEU A 256 15.44 -12.70 8.06
C LEU A 256 15.68 -12.77 9.57
N VAL A 257 16.60 -13.62 10.02
CA VAL A 257 16.94 -13.76 11.45
C VAL A 257 17.55 -12.46 11.98
N ILE A 258 18.51 -11.88 11.26
CA ILE A 258 19.10 -10.58 11.61
C ILE A 258 18.02 -9.48 11.58
N GLY A 259 17.18 -9.47 10.56
CA GLY A 259 16.08 -8.53 10.43
C GLY A 259 15.08 -8.62 11.60
N LEU A 260 14.74 -9.82 12.05
CA LEU A 260 13.88 -10.03 13.21
C LEU A 260 14.55 -9.55 14.51
N GLY A 261 15.85 -9.79 14.66
CA GLY A 261 16.64 -9.26 15.79
C GLY A 261 16.67 -7.73 15.81
N LEU A 262 16.93 -7.10 14.66
CA LEU A 262 16.91 -5.63 14.51
C LEU A 262 15.50 -5.06 14.73
N PHE A 263 14.46 -5.75 14.27
CA PHE A 263 13.07 -5.38 14.53
C PHE A 263 12.76 -5.37 16.03
N ALA A 264 13.12 -6.44 16.74
CA ALA A 264 12.89 -6.55 18.18
C ALA A 264 13.66 -5.45 18.93
N ALA A 265 14.93 -5.24 18.58
CA ALA A 265 15.74 -4.16 19.15
C ALA A 265 15.14 -2.78 18.89
N GLY A 266 14.70 -2.51 17.65
CA GLY A 266 14.05 -1.26 17.25
C GLY A 266 12.72 -1.05 17.97
N ALA A 267 11.90 -2.09 18.14
CA ALA A 267 10.64 -2.03 18.88
C ALA A 267 10.87 -1.71 20.37
N VAL A 268 11.86 -2.35 21.01
CA VAL A 268 12.25 -2.06 22.40
C VAL A 268 12.78 -0.63 22.53
N ALA A 269 13.64 -0.18 21.61
CA ALA A 269 14.12 1.20 21.59
C ALA A 269 12.96 2.20 21.44
N ALA A 270 12.05 1.95 20.50
CA ALA A 270 10.89 2.80 20.26
C ALA A 270 9.95 2.87 21.48
N TYR A 271 9.72 1.74 22.15
CA TYR A 271 8.93 1.69 23.39
C TYR A 271 9.55 2.57 24.49
N ASN A 272 10.88 2.59 24.62
CA ASN A 272 11.55 3.39 25.63
C ASN A 272 11.64 4.88 25.26
N MET A 273 11.81 5.21 23.98
CA MET A 273 12.01 6.58 23.50
C MET A 273 10.70 7.36 23.30
N PHE A 274 9.60 6.69 22.93
CA PHE A 274 8.38 7.38 22.51
C PHE A 274 7.18 7.06 23.43
N GLY A 275 6.72 8.06 24.19
CA GLY A 275 5.59 7.90 25.12
C GLY A 275 4.27 7.47 24.44
N HIS A 276 4.05 7.89 23.18
CA HIS A 276 2.88 7.47 22.42
C HIS A 276 2.91 5.97 22.07
N VAL A 277 4.10 5.38 21.86
CA VAL A 277 4.24 3.94 21.63
C VAL A 277 3.82 3.16 22.87
N ARG A 278 4.34 3.54 24.04
CA ARG A 278 3.95 2.90 25.31
C ARG A 278 2.44 2.96 25.51
N THR A 279 1.85 4.13 25.27
CA THR A 279 0.40 4.31 25.36
C THR A 279 -0.35 3.35 24.44
N ARG A 280 0.09 3.18 23.18
CA ARG A 280 -0.54 2.24 22.23
C ARG A 280 -0.37 0.79 22.65
N VAL A 281 0.79 0.40 23.19
CA VAL A 281 1.04 -0.95 23.71
C VAL A 281 0.15 -1.25 24.91
N THR A 282 0.04 -0.32 25.88
CA THR A 282 -0.86 -0.49 27.03
C THR A 282 -2.31 -0.64 26.60
N ILE A 283 -2.79 0.19 25.67
CA ILE A 283 -4.16 0.11 25.15
C ILE A 283 -4.39 -1.20 24.38
N TRP A 284 -3.38 -1.70 23.68
CA TRP A 284 -3.50 -2.98 22.96
C TRP A 284 -3.59 -4.17 23.92
N LEU A 285 -2.86 -4.13 25.04
CA LEU A 285 -2.92 -5.16 26.09
C LEU A 285 -4.23 -5.09 26.89
N ASP A 286 -4.65 -3.90 27.30
CA ASP A 286 -5.90 -3.66 28.02
C ASP A 286 -6.52 -2.31 27.62
N PRO A 287 -7.52 -2.32 26.71
CA PRO A 287 -8.17 -1.10 26.27
C PRO A 287 -9.31 -0.63 27.21
N TRP A 288 -9.77 -1.47 28.15
CA TRP A 288 -10.97 -1.22 28.96
C TRP A 288 -10.88 -0.01 29.87
N PRO A 289 -9.74 0.28 30.57
CA PRO A 289 -9.63 1.44 31.44
C PRO A 289 -9.81 2.77 30.68
N LEU A 290 -9.60 2.79 29.36
CA LEU A 290 -9.67 3.97 28.51
C LEU A 290 -10.73 3.83 27.41
N TYR A 291 -11.79 3.04 27.64
CA TYR A 291 -12.77 2.67 26.61
C TYR A 291 -13.51 3.85 25.96
N THR A 292 -13.63 5.01 26.63
CA THR A 292 -14.24 6.23 26.07
C THR A 292 -13.25 7.15 25.38
N THR A 293 -11.94 6.93 25.56
CA THR A 293 -10.90 7.83 25.07
C THR A 293 -9.96 7.10 24.13
N LYS A 294 -8.74 6.78 24.57
CA LYS A 294 -7.70 6.20 23.71
C LYS A 294 -7.95 4.73 23.39
N GLY A 295 -8.69 4.01 24.23
CA GLY A 295 -9.11 2.62 24.04
C GLY A 295 -10.40 2.45 23.24
N TYR A 296 -11.02 3.55 22.79
CA TYR A 296 -12.31 3.52 22.10
C TYR A 296 -12.32 2.66 20.84
N GLN A 297 -11.30 2.78 19.99
CA GLN A 297 -11.28 2.08 18.70
C GLN A 297 -11.23 0.54 18.85
N PRO A 298 -10.32 -0.07 19.64
CA PRO A 298 -10.33 -1.50 19.89
C PRO A 298 -11.64 -2.00 20.53
N ILE A 299 -12.20 -1.25 21.49
CA ILE A 299 -13.44 -1.64 22.17
C ILE A 299 -14.63 -1.63 21.20
N GLN A 300 -14.75 -0.60 20.35
CA GLN A 300 -15.80 -0.57 19.33
C GLN A 300 -15.66 -1.70 18.31
N ALA A 301 -14.42 -2.07 17.94
CA ALA A 301 -14.19 -3.24 17.09
C ALA A 301 -14.66 -4.53 17.78
N LEU A 302 -14.39 -4.70 19.08
CA LEU A 302 -14.88 -5.84 19.86
C LEU A 302 -16.41 -5.88 19.95
N PHE A 303 -17.07 -4.74 20.22
CA PHE A 303 -18.54 -4.66 20.20
C PHE A 303 -19.13 -4.95 18.82
N SER A 304 -18.48 -4.47 17.76
CA SER A 304 -18.88 -4.76 16.38
C SER A 304 -18.77 -6.23 16.05
N MET A 305 -17.73 -6.92 16.52
CA MET A 305 -17.60 -8.37 16.32
C MET A 305 -18.62 -9.15 17.15
N ALA A 306 -18.93 -8.70 18.37
CA ALA A 306 -19.88 -9.38 19.25
C ALA A 306 -21.34 -9.26 18.77
N ASN A 307 -21.76 -8.06 18.33
CA ASN A 307 -23.16 -7.78 18.01
C ASN A 307 -23.42 -7.56 16.51
N GLY A 308 -22.40 -7.44 15.66
CA GLY A 308 -22.57 -7.00 14.27
C GLY A 308 -23.08 -8.06 13.30
N GLY A 309 -22.82 -9.36 13.52
CA GLY A 309 -23.14 -10.39 12.53
C GLY A 309 -22.51 -10.14 11.14
N ILE A 310 -22.95 -10.88 10.11
CA ILE A 310 -22.41 -10.75 8.74
C ILE A 310 -22.86 -9.44 8.07
N THR A 311 -24.07 -8.97 8.40
CA THR A 311 -24.68 -7.78 7.79
C THR A 311 -24.31 -6.48 8.50
N GLY A 312 -23.70 -6.55 9.68
CA GLY A 312 -23.57 -5.41 10.57
C GLY A 312 -24.90 -5.04 11.24
N THR A 313 -24.84 -4.46 12.44
CA THR A 313 -25.98 -3.76 13.09
C THR A 313 -25.95 -2.26 12.84
N GLY A 314 -24.88 -1.79 12.22
CA GLY A 314 -24.58 -0.39 12.06
C GLY A 314 -24.07 0.27 13.35
N LEU A 315 -22.77 0.61 13.40
CA LEU A 315 -22.19 1.60 14.32
C LEU A 315 -22.97 2.91 14.40
#